data_AF-A0A3N6HB38-F1
#
_entry.id   AF-A0A3N6HB38-F1
#
_cell.length_a   1.000
_cell.length_b   1.000
_cell.length_c   1.000
_cell.angle_alpha   90.00
_cell.angle_beta   90.00
_cell.angle_gamma   90.00
#
_symmetry.space_group_name_H-M   'P 1'
#
loop_
_entity.id
_entity.type
_entity.pdbx_description
1 polymer ?
#
loop_
_entity_poly.entity_id
_entity_poly.type
_entity_poly.pdbx_seq_one_letter_code
_entity_poly.pdbx_strand_id
1 'polypeptide(L)'
;MRCIDCTEPATHRGRCEQHHQDYGKRASVRARRARRAVLVRVFSGAARLRALVGARGGARCARCGLLVLADVVDVDHMQPIALGGEDTDGNVQPLCHACHLVKTAEDFRGSDVPQR
;
A
#
# COMPACT_ATOMS: atom_id res chain seq x y z
N MET A 1 23.36 12.43 11.57
CA MET A 1 23.48 13.05 10.24
C MET A 1 22.78 14.40 10.26
N ARG A 2 23.35 15.45 9.63
CA ARG A 2 22.74 16.80 9.59
C ARG A 2 21.81 16.94 8.39
N CYS A 3 20.88 17.88 8.46
CA CYS A 3 20.02 18.27 7.36
C CYS A 3 20.86 18.73 6.15
N ILE A 4 20.42 18.42 4.94
CA ILE A 4 21.11 18.87 3.71
C ILE A 4 20.93 20.38 3.48
N ASP A 5 19.82 20.94 3.96
CA ASP A 5 19.42 22.33 3.74
C ASP A 5 19.72 23.25 4.95
N CYS A 6 20.14 22.70 6.11
CA CYS A 6 20.56 23.48 7.30
C CYS A 6 21.42 22.66 8.28
N THR A 7 21.78 23.24 9.44
CA THR A 7 22.64 22.60 10.44
C THR A 7 21.92 21.66 11.41
N GLU A 8 20.59 21.68 11.44
CA GLU A 8 19.75 20.86 12.33
C GLU A 8 19.88 19.36 12.06
N PRO A 9 19.56 18.48 13.03
CA PRO A 9 19.54 17.04 12.82
C PRO A 9 18.56 16.63 11.70
N ALA A 10 18.99 15.70 10.85
CA ALA A 10 18.12 15.10 9.84
C ALA A 10 17.23 14.02 10.48
N THR A 11 15.91 14.22 10.40
CA THR A 11 14.90 13.28 10.90
C THR A 11 14.16 12.56 9.77
N HIS A 12 14.11 13.14 8.58
CA HIS A 12 13.38 12.60 7.42
C HIS A 12 14.22 12.67 6.14
N ARG A 13 14.70 11.51 5.67
CA ARG A 13 15.40 11.37 4.37
C ARG A 13 16.52 12.41 4.16
N GLY A 14 17.34 12.62 5.18
CA GLY A 14 18.44 13.60 5.14
C GLY A 14 18.02 15.05 5.36
N ARG A 15 16.77 15.33 5.76
CA ARG A 15 16.28 16.68 6.11
C ARG A 15 15.72 16.72 7.52
N CYS A 16 15.74 17.88 8.17
CA CYS A 16 14.89 18.13 9.34
C CYS A 16 13.41 18.16 8.91
N GLU A 17 12.49 18.08 9.87
CA GLU A 17 11.05 18.03 9.59
C GLU A 17 10.58 19.23 8.76
N GLN A 18 10.97 20.45 9.14
CA GLN A 18 10.59 21.66 8.42
C GLN A 18 11.04 21.62 6.94
N HIS A 19 12.32 21.33 6.69
CA HIS A 19 12.84 21.26 5.32
C HIS A 19 12.26 20.08 4.53
N HIS A 20 11.89 18.98 5.19
CA HIS A 20 11.19 17.87 4.55
C HIS A 20 9.77 18.28 4.09
N GLN A 21 9.03 19.01 4.92
CA GLN A 21 7.71 19.54 4.56
C GLN A 21 7.82 20.53 3.39
N ASP A 22 8.74 21.47 3.46
CA ASP A 22 8.91 22.49 2.43
C ASP A 22 9.39 21.90 1.11
N TYR A 23 10.29 20.90 1.16
CA TYR A 23 10.62 20.08 -0.01
C TYR A 23 9.36 19.43 -0.61
N GLY A 24 8.47 18.89 0.23
CA GLY A 24 7.20 18.30 -0.19
C GLY A 24 6.25 19.28 -0.89
N LYS A 25 6.28 20.56 -0.52
CA LYS A 25 5.44 21.63 -1.09
C LYS A 25 5.93 22.13 -2.45
N ARG A 26 7.20 21.89 -2.83
CA ARG A 26 7.76 22.32 -4.13
C ARG A 26 6.91 21.83 -5.30
N ALA A 27 6.65 22.70 -6.27
CA ALA A 27 5.79 22.40 -7.41
C ALA A 27 6.25 21.16 -8.21
N SER A 28 7.56 21.02 -8.43
CA SER A 28 8.15 19.85 -9.11
C SER A 28 7.91 18.54 -8.35
N VAL A 29 8.03 18.55 -7.02
CA VAL A 29 7.81 17.40 -6.16
C VAL A 29 6.34 17.01 -6.17
N ARG A 30 5.44 17.98 -6.04
CA ARG A 30 3.99 17.77 -6.16
C ARG A 30 3.60 17.20 -7.51
N ALA A 31 4.08 17.78 -8.61
CA ALA A 31 3.81 17.29 -9.97
C ALA A 31 4.30 15.85 -10.16
N ARG A 32 5.50 15.52 -9.69
CA ARG A 32 6.02 14.14 -9.72
C ARG A 32 5.14 13.17 -8.91
N ARG A 33 4.72 13.56 -7.70
CA ARG A 33 3.82 12.74 -6.85
C ARG A 33 2.47 12.51 -7.53
N ALA A 34 1.89 13.54 -8.14
CA ALA A 34 0.64 13.44 -8.88
C ALA A 34 0.75 12.47 -10.07
N ARG A 35 1.80 12.60 -10.89
CA ARG A 35 2.06 11.66 -12.00
C ARG A 35 2.19 10.22 -11.51
N ARG A 36 2.94 9.99 -10.43
CA ARG A 36 3.09 8.65 -9.84
C ARG A 36 1.77 8.10 -9.32
N ALA A 37 0.91 8.93 -8.73
CA ALA A 37 -0.41 8.50 -8.25
C ALA A 37 -1.32 8.02 -9.41
N VAL A 38 -1.26 8.69 -10.57
CA VAL A 38 -1.97 8.22 -11.79
C VAL A 38 -1.43 6.86 -12.23
N LEU A 39 -0.10 6.71 -12.33
CA LEU A 39 0.51 5.44 -12.72
C LEU A 39 0.11 4.30 -11.78
N VAL A 40 0.11 4.52 -10.47
CA VAL A 40 -0.34 3.50 -9.51
C VAL A 40 -1.80 3.12 -9.78
N ARG A 41 -2.70 4.09 -9.92
CA ARG A 41 -4.12 3.80 -10.21
C ARG A 41 -4.34 3.00 -11.49
N VAL A 42 -3.58 3.29 -12.55
CA VAL A 42 -3.74 2.66 -13.86
C VAL A 42 -3.07 1.27 -13.91
N PHE A 43 -1.86 1.16 -13.36
CA PHE A 43 -1.01 -0.01 -13.55
C PHE A 43 -1.00 -1.01 -12.40
N SER A 44 -1.40 -0.64 -11.17
CA SER A 44 -1.45 -1.62 -10.06
C SER A 44 -2.65 -2.55 -10.15
N GLY A 45 -2.39 -3.86 -9.98
CA GLY A 45 -3.45 -4.85 -9.85
C GLY A 45 -4.35 -4.56 -8.65
N ALA A 46 -3.76 -4.15 -7.52
CA ALA A 46 -4.51 -3.82 -6.32
C ALA A 46 -5.49 -2.64 -6.53
N ALA A 47 -5.10 -1.58 -7.25
CA ALA A 47 -6.03 -0.48 -7.53
C ALA A 47 -7.15 -0.89 -8.48
N ARG A 48 -6.84 -1.68 -9.52
CA ARG A 48 -7.85 -2.18 -10.46
C ARG A 48 -8.86 -3.08 -9.74
N LEU A 49 -8.41 -4.00 -8.89
CA LEU A 49 -9.29 -4.85 -8.11
C LEU A 49 -10.14 -4.04 -7.12
N ARG A 50 -9.57 -3.07 -6.38
CA ARG A 50 -10.37 -2.19 -5.51
C ARG A 50 -11.46 -1.44 -6.27
N ALA A 51 -11.16 -0.92 -7.46
CA ALA A 51 -12.14 -0.24 -8.29
C ALA A 51 -13.27 -1.19 -8.74
N LEU A 52 -12.93 -2.41 -9.17
CA LEU A 52 -13.89 -3.45 -9.55
C LEU A 52 -14.82 -3.83 -8.38
N VAL A 53 -14.23 -4.05 -7.21
CA VAL A 53 -14.97 -4.37 -5.97
C VAL A 53 -15.91 -3.24 -5.59
N GLY A 54 -15.43 -1.99 -5.61
CA GLY A 54 -16.25 -0.81 -5.34
C GLY A 54 -17.41 -0.67 -6.32
N ALA A 55 -17.16 -0.86 -7.62
CA ALA A 55 -18.20 -0.82 -8.65
C ALA A 55 -19.26 -1.92 -8.49
N ARG A 56 -18.89 -3.08 -7.93
CA ARG A 56 -19.79 -4.20 -7.65
C ARG A 56 -20.49 -4.09 -6.28
N GLY A 57 -20.06 -3.18 -5.42
CA GLY A 57 -20.52 -3.08 -4.03
C GLY A 57 -19.93 -4.14 -3.09
N GLY A 58 -19.01 -4.98 -3.56
CA GLY A 58 -18.41 -6.05 -2.76
C GLY A 58 -17.74 -7.14 -3.60
N ALA A 59 -17.20 -8.14 -2.92
CA ALA A 59 -16.62 -9.33 -3.54
C ALA A 59 -16.68 -10.55 -2.61
N ARG A 60 -16.61 -11.74 -3.20
CA ARG A 60 -16.45 -12.98 -2.44
C ARG A 60 -15.00 -13.11 -1.99
N CYS A 61 -14.79 -13.36 -0.71
CA CYS A 61 -13.48 -13.70 -0.16
C CYS A 61 -12.89 -14.90 -0.90
N ALA A 62 -11.67 -14.76 -1.40
CA ALA A 62 -10.99 -15.80 -2.17
C ALA A 62 -10.67 -17.06 -1.34
N ARG A 63 -10.65 -16.96 0.00
CA ARG A 63 -10.38 -18.11 0.88
C ARG A 63 -11.63 -18.81 1.40
N CYS A 64 -12.60 -18.06 1.91
CA CYS A 64 -13.80 -18.65 2.54
C CYS A 64 -15.07 -18.52 1.70
N GLY A 65 -15.05 -17.79 0.58
CA GLY A 65 -16.21 -17.61 -0.31
C GLY A 65 -17.31 -16.65 0.18
N LEU A 66 -17.19 -16.14 1.42
CA LEU A 66 -18.12 -15.17 2.00
C LEU A 66 -18.21 -13.92 1.14
N LEU A 67 -19.42 -13.44 0.85
CA LEU A 67 -19.62 -12.15 0.20
C LEU A 67 -19.38 -11.03 1.21
N VAL A 68 -18.45 -10.13 0.90
CA VAL A 68 -18.02 -9.03 1.76
C VAL A 68 -18.30 -7.71 1.03
N LEU A 69 -18.84 -6.73 1.75
CA LEU A 69 -19.12 -5.40 1.19
C LEU A 69 -17.82 -4.66 0.84
N ALA A 70 -17.91 -3.74 -0.11
CA ALA A 70 -16.75 -3.03 -0.64
C ALA A 70 -15.97 -2.20 0.40
N ASP A 71 -16.62 -1.75 1.46
CA ASP A 71 -16.05 -0.95 2.54
C ASP A 71 -15.24 -1.77 3.57
N VAL A 72 -15.51 -3.08 3.67
CA VAL A 72 -14.89 -3.98 4.65
C VAL A 72 -14.08 -5.13 4.02
N VAL A 73 -14.01 -5.19 2.69
CA VAL A 73 -13.19 -6.18 1.99
C VAL A 73 -11.77 -5.67 1.80
N ASP A 74 -10.80 -6.51 2.18
CA ASP A 74 -9.39 -6.24 2.01
C ASP A 74 -8.91 -6.74 0.64
N VAL A 75 -8.14 -5.92 -0.07
CA VAL A 75 -7.45 -6.34 -1.30
C VAL A 75 -5.99 -6.59 -0.96
N ASP A 76 -5.58 -7.85 -1.10
CA ASP A 76 -4.30 -8.35 -0.62
C ASP A 76 -3.53 -9.09 -1.70
N HIS A 77 -2.19 -9.08 -1.61
CA HIS A 77 -1.32 -9.74 -2.57
C HIS A 77 -1.14 -11.22 -2.22
N MET A 78 -1.38 -12.15 -3.15
CA MET A 78 -1.20 -13.59 -2.91
C MET A 78 0.23 -13.91 -2.45
N GLN A 79 1.24 -13.45 -3.20
CA GLN A 79 2.62 -13.33 -2.74
C GLN A 79 2.88 -11.89 -2.30
N PRO A 80 3.25 -11.63 -1.04
CA PRO A 80 3.52 -10.28 -0.56
C PRO A 80 4.62 -9.58 -1.37
N ILE A 81 4.46 -8.28 -1.62
CA ILE A 81 5.50 -7.47 -2.28
C ILE A 81 6.81 -7.49 -1.48
N ALA A 82 6.73 -7.52 -0.15
CA ALA A 82 7.91 -7.63 0.73
C ALA A 82 8.70 -8.93 0.53
N LEU A 83 8.07 -9.97 -0.01
CA LEU A 83 8.67 -11.27 -0.32
C LEU A 83 8.85 -11.47 -1.84
N GLY A 84 8.97 -10.38 -2.59
CA GLY A 84 9.25 -10.40 -4.03
C GLY A 84 8.03 -10.54 -4.94
N GLY A 85 6.80 -10.46 -4.40
CA GLY A 85 5.59 -10.46 -5.21
C GLY A 85 5.43 -9.18 -6.06
N GLU A 86 4.82 -9.31 -7.22
CA GLU A 86 4.51 -8.19 -8.11
C GLU A 86 3.06 -7.70 -7.92
N ASP A 87 2.80 -6.42 -8.17
CA ASP A 87 1.45 -5.84 -8.06
C ASP A 87 0.65 -6.01 -9.38
N THR A 88 0.35 -7.25 -9.73
CA THR A 88 -0.37 -7.64 -10.95
C THR A 88 -1.79 -8.13 -10.65
N ASP A 89 -2.67 -8.16 -11.65
CA ASP A 89 -4.05 -8.66 -11.48
C ASP A 89 -4.07 -10.14 -11.05
N GLY A 90 -3.07 -10.91 -11.49
CA GLY A 90 -2.91 -12.31 -11.15
C GLY A 90 -2.26 -12.55 -9.78
N ASN A 91 -1.84 -11.51 -9.06
CA ASN A 91 -1.26 -11.62 -7.71
C ASN A 91 -2.09 -10.88 -6.66
N VAL A 92 -3.31 -10.45 -6.95
CA VAL A 92 -4.20 -9.78 -5.97
C VAL A 92 -5.50 -10.53 -5.79
N GLN A 93 -6.01 -10.53 -4.56
CA GLN A 93 -7.26 -11.22 -4.20
C GLN A 93 -8.08 -10.42 -3.18
N PRO A 94 -9.42 -10.50 -3.24
CA PRO A 94 -10.29 -9.96 -2.20
C PRO A 94 -10.37 -10.93 -1.02
N LEU A 95 -10.21 -10.44 0.21
CA LEU A 95 -10.31 -11.22 1.44
C LEU A 95 -11.25 -10.53 2.44
N CYS A 96 -11.97 -11.31 3.24
CA CYS A 96 -12.56 -10.76 4.45
C CYS A 96 -11.45 -10.50 5.48
N HIS A 97 -11.69 -9.58 6.41
CA HIS A 97 -10.71 -9.19 7.42
C HIS A 97 -10.11 -10.37 8.19
N ALA A 98 -10.94 -11.32 8.64
CA ALA A 98 -10.46 -12.51 9.36
C ALA A 98 -9.51 -13.37 8.50
N CYS A 99 -9.84 -13.59 7.22
CA CYS A 99 -8.95 -14.28 6.30
C CYS A 99 -7.70 -13.45 5.99
N HIS A 100 -7.77 -12.12 5.93
CA HIS A 100 -6.59 -11.30 5.70
C HIS A 100 -5.58 -11.39 6.85
N LEU A 101 -6.06 -11.34 8.09
CA LEU A 101 -5.22 -11.47 9.30
C LEU A 101 -4.48 -12.81 9.35
N VAL A 102 -5.21 -13.92 9.12
CA VAL A 102 -4.60 -15.25 9.09
C VAL A 102 -3.53 -15.34 7.99
N LYS A 103 -3.79 -14.75 6.81
CA LYS A 103 -2.84 -14.79 5.69
C LYS A 103 -1.59 -14.01 6.03
N THR A 104 -1.74 -12.81 6.57
CA THR A 104 -0.62 -11.98 7.00
C THR A 104 0.25 -12.73 8.02
N ALA A 105 -0.36 -13.44 8.97
CA ALA A 105 0.38 -14.26 9.93
C ALA A 105 1.11 -15.46 9.28
N GLU A 106 0.53 -16.05 8.24
CA GLU A 106 1.16 -17.15 7.47
C GLU A 106 2.33 -16.64 6.62
N ASP A 107 2.15 -15.52 5.92
CA ASP A 107 3.14 -14.90 5.04
C ASP A 107 4.42 -14.51 5.79
N PHE A 108 4.28 -14.01 7.01
CA PHE A 108 5.39 -13.48 7.81
C PHE A 108 5.72 -14.35 9.02
N ARG A 109 5.31 -15.62 9.01
CA ARG A 109 5.66 -16.56 10.09
C ARG A 109 7.19 -16.69 10.17
N GLY A 110 7.76 -16.21 11.28
CA GLY A 110 9.21 -16.25 11.53
C GLY A 110 9.99 -15.00 11.12
N SER A 111 9.32 -13.92 10.70
CA SER A 111 9.94 -12.60 10.54
C SER A 111 9.45 -11.66 11.63
N ASP A 112 10.37 -10.96 12.32
CA ASP A 112 10.09 -9.94 13.35
C ASP A 112 9.38 -8.72 12.75
N VAL A 113 8.09 -8.85 12.39
CA VAL A 113 7.27 -7.73 11.93
C VAL A 113 6.46 -7.22 13.12
N PRO A 114 6.59 -5.93 13.51
CA PRO A 114 5.76 -5.37 14.57
C PRO A 114 4.31 -5.32 14.09
N GLN A 115 3.45 -6.07 14.80
CA GLN A 115 2.00 -5.96 14.66
C GLN A 115 1.61 -4.54 15.12
N ARG A 116 1.02 -3.77 14.21
CA ARG A 116 0.61 -2.37 14.46
C ARG A 116 -0.63 -2.30 15.32
#